data_AF-A0A839ZAB4-F1
#
_entry.id   AF-A0A839ZAB4-F1
#
_cell.length_a   1.000
_cell.length_b   1.000
_cell.length_c   1.000
_cell.angle_alpha   90.00
_cell.angle_beta   90.00
_cell.angle_gamma   90.00
#
_symmetry.space_group_name_H-M   'P 1'
#
loop_
_entity.id
_entity.type
_entity.pdbx_description
1 polymer ?
#
loop_
_entity_poly.entity_id
_entity_poly.type
_entity_poly.pdbx_seq_one_letter_code
_entity_poly.pdbx_strand_id
1 'polypeptide(L)'
;MRFAFIAKHPNIWPVAWLCNALDVSRSGFHAWLNRSPSAHSRHDDGLATTINGSFKSSDRTYGARRIWHDVLAEGLSCRLHRVQRFMREDGLRARPRRRGLPKDVGVRAAASDHLLDRAFEASAPNQKWVADFTYIWTTEGWLDVAAVVDLFSRRVVGWAMKAERPSSSPMLFSWRSGDAASRIA
;
A
#
# COMPACT_ATOMS: atom_id res chain seq x y z
N MET A 1 -20.55 6.32 -30.33
CA MET A 1 -20.83 7.78 -30.32
C MET A 1 -20.42 8.39 -31.67
N ARG A 2 -21.32 8.51 -32.65
CA ARG A 2 -21.00 9.06 -33.99
C ARG A 2 -20.70 10.56 -33.94
N PHE A 3 -21.53 11.35 -33.26
CA PHE A 3 -21.33 12.80 -33.14
C PHE A 3 -20.05 13.20 -32.39
N ALA A 4 -19.68 12.48 -31.32
CA ALA A 4 -18.43 12.75 -30.58
C ALA A 4 -17.18 12.50 -31.44
N PHE A 5 -17.24 11.55 -32.38
CA PHE A 5 -16.15 11.33 -33.34
C PHE A 5 -16.02 12.52 -34.30
N ILE A 6 -17.15 13.00 -34.84
CA ILE A 6 -17.20 14.16 -35.73
C ILE A 6 -16.62 15.41 -35.04
N ALA A 7 -17.00 15.65 -33.78
CA ALA A 7 -16.51 16.79 -33.00
C ALA A 7 -15.01 16.74 -32.68
N LYS A 8 -14.39 15.55 -32.68
CA LYS A 8 -12.94 15.40 -32.46
C LYS A 8 -12.09 15.63 -33.71
N HIS A 9 -12.66 15.54 -34.90
CA HIS A 9 -11.91 15.59 -36.17
C HIS A 9 -12.36 16.71 -37.15
N PRO A 10 -12.87 17.88 -36.71
CA PRO A 10 -13.36 18.92 -37.63
C PRO A 10 -12.25 19.56 -38.47
N ASN A 11 -11.00 19.51 -37.98
CA ASN A 11 -9.84 20.11 -38.64
C ASN A 11 -9.20 19.19 -39.69
N ILE A 12 -9.57 17.91 -39.70
CA ILE A 12 -9.01 16.91 -40.63
C ILE A 12 -9.96 16.69 -41.81
N TRP A 13 -11.27 16.63 -41.54
CA TRP A 13 -12.29 16.47 -42.57
C TRP A 13 -13.45 17.44 -42.36
N PRO A 14 -14.05 17.95 -43.45
CA PRO A 14 -15.26 18.76 -43.35
C PRO A 14 -16.37 18.01 -42.61
N VAL A 15 -17.04 18.69 -41.67
CA VAL A 15 -18.16 18.12 -40.90
C VAL A 15 -19.25 17.54 -41.81
N ALA A 16 -19.53 18.23 -42.93
CA ALA A 16 -20.48 17.75 -43.94
C ALA A 16 -20.12 16.38 -44.52
N TRP A 17 -18.83 16.15 -44.75
CA TRP A 17 -18.30 14.89 -45.27
C TRP A 17 -18.41 13.78 -44.21
N LEU A 18 -18.01 14.08 -42.97
CA LEU A 18 -18.10 13.14 -41.84
C LEU A 18 -19.55 12.75 -41.51
N CYS A 19 -20.49 13.70 -41.56
CA CYS A 19 -21.92 13.43 -41.37
C CYS A 19 -22.46 12.47 -42.43
N ASN A 20 -22.09 12.66 -43.69
CA ASN A 20 -22.48 11.74 -44.77
C ASN A 20 -21.82 10.36 -44.61
N ALA A 21 -20.53 10.31 -44.30
CA ALA A 21 -19.80 9.05 -44.15
C ALA A 21 -20.29 8.20 -42.97
N LEU A 22 -20.81 8.83 -41.92
CA LEU A 22 -21.33 8.16 -40.72
C LEU A 22 -22.85 7.99 -40.71
N ASP A 23 -23.52 8.36 -41.80
CA ASP A 23 -24.98 8.32 -41.96
C ASP A 23 -25.72 9.02 -40.82
N VAL A 24 -25.39 10.29 -40.60
CA VAL A 24 -26.03 11.16 -39.60
C VAL A 24 -26.36 12.54 -40.16
N SER A 25 -27.43 13.17 -39.67
CA SER A 25 -27.83 14.49 -40.14
C SER A 25 -26.94 15.61 -39.57
N ARG A 26 -26.65 16.62 -40.40
CA ARG A 26 -25.92 17.83 -39.98
C ARG A 26 -26.67 18.61 -38.91
N SER A 27 -27.99 18.73 -39.05
CA SER A 27 -28.86 19.37 -38.06
C SER A 27 -28.83 18.63 -36.72
N GLY A 28 -28.80 17.29 -36.74
CA GLY A 28 -28.62 16.46 -35.55
C GLY A 28 -27.28 16.67 -34.87
N PHE A 29 -26.20 16.80 -35.65
CA PHE A 29 -24.87 17.12 -35.12
C PHE A 29 -24.83 18.48 -34.43
N HIS A 30 -25.34 19.54 -35.07
CA HIS A 30 -25.37 20.88 -34.46
C HIS A 30 -26.32 20.96 -33.25
N ALA A 31 -27.47 20.26 -33.29
CA ALA A 31 -28.36 20.16 -32.15
C ALA A 31 -27.72 19.39 -30.98
N TRP A 32 -26.90 18.37 -31.28
CA TRP A 32 -26.09 17.67 -30.27
C TRP A 32 -24.99 18.57 -29.71
N LEU A 33 -24.35 19.40 -30.55
CA LEU A 33 -23.30 20.34 -30.12
C LEU A 33 -23.84 21.41 -29.15
N ASN A 34 -25.05 21.90 -29.42
CA ASN A 34 -25.71 22.94 -28.63
C ASN A 34 -26.57 22.36 -27.48
N ARG A 35 -26.61 21.04 -27.31
CA ARG A 35 -27.41 20.40 -26.28
C ARG A 35 -26.79 20.65 -24.91
N SER A 36 -27.51 21.33 -24.03
CA SER A 36 -27.12 21.46 -22.63
C SER A 36 -26.99 20.07 -21.97
N PRO A 37 -26.04 19.90 -21.04
CA PRO A 37 -25.91 18.66 -20.28
C PRO A 37 -27.23 18.30 -19.61
N SER A 38 -27.63 17.03 -19.74
CA SER A 38 -28.83 16.53 -19.08
C SER A 38 -28.69 16.67 -17.56
N ALA A 39 -29.82 16.71 -16.84
CA ALA A 39 -29.80 16.71 -15.37
C ALA A 39 -29.01 15.49 -14.82
N HIS A 40 -29.09 14.35 -15.51
CA HIS A 40 -28.32 13.15 -15.17
C HIS A 40 -26.82 13.37 -15.35
N SER A 41 -26.40 14.01 -16.45
CA SER A 41 -24.97 14.31 -16.70
C SER A 41 -24.40 15.21 -15.61
N ARG A 42 -25.13 16.27 -15.23
CA ARG A 42 -24.69 17.19 -14.17
C ARG A 42 -24.58 16.51 -12.81
N HIS A 43 -25.52 15.62 -12.49
CA HIS A 43 -25.45 14.83 -11.26
C HIS A 43 -24.26 13.84 -11.28
N ASP A 44 -24.01 13.22 -12.43
CA ASP A 44 -22.87 12.32 -12.62
C ASP A 44 -21.52 13.07 -12.48
N ASP A 45 -21.41 14.31 -12.98
CA ASP A 45 -20.21 15.15 -12.83
C ASP A 45 -19.92 15.51 -11.36
N GLY A 46 -20.97 15.86 -10.60
CA GLY A 46 -20.85 16.13 -9.15
C GLY A 46 -20.39 14.89 -8.39
N LEU A 47 -20.99 13.74 -8.69
CA LEU A 47 -20.62 12.47 -8.07
C LEU A 47 -19.18 12.04 -8.40
N ALA A 48 -18.75 12.21 -9.66
CA ALA A 48 -17.38 11.92 -10.08
C ALA A 48 -16.37 12.80 -9.33
N THR A 49 -16.70 14.07 -9.11
CA THR A 49 -15.86 15.01 -8.35
C THR A 49 -15.67 14.55 -6.90
N THR A 50 -16.75 14.19 -6.21
CA THR A 50 -16.67 13.65 -4.84
C THR A 50 -15.88 12.34 -4.77
N ILE A 51 -16.13 11.40 -5.68
CA ILE A 51 -15.39 10.12 -5.75
C ILE A 51 -13.89 10.37 -5.90
N ASN A 52 -13.50 11.30 -6.78
CA ASN A 52 -12.10 11.63 -7.02
C ASN A 52 -11.48 12.33 -5.80
N GLY A 53 -12.24 13.19 -5.11
CA GLY A 53 -11.86 13.84 -3.87
C GLY A 53 -11.55 12.84 -2.76
N SER A 54 -12.51 11.95 -2.43
CA SER A 54 -12.34 10.88 -1.43
C SER A 54 -11.18 9.93 -1.79
N PHE A 55 -11.01 9.59 -3.06
CA PHE A 55 -9.89 8.75 -3.49
C PHE A 55 -8.53 9.42 -3.28
N LYS A 56 -8.43 10.73 -3.55
CA LYS A 56 -7.18 11.49 -3.35
C LYS A 56 -6.89 11.74 -1.88
N SER A 57 -7.88 12.10 -1.07
CA SER A 57 -7.71 12.35 0.36
C SER A 57 -7.29 11.10 1.14
N SER A 58 -7.66 9.92 0.65
CA SER A 58 -7.26 8.63 1.22
C SER A 58 -5.89 8.12 0.73
N ASP A 59 -5.02 8.97 0.19
CA ASP A 59 -3.73 8.59 -0.42
C ASP A 59 -3.87 7.49 -1.50
N ARG A 60 -5.01 7.46 -2.20
CA ARG A 60 -5.32 6.44 -3.21
C ARG A 60 -5.40 5.03 -2.63
N THR A 61 -5.64 4.88 -1.32
CA THR A 61 -5.75 3.58 -0.64
C THR A 61 -7.16 3.03 -0.63
N TYR A 62 -8.18 3.89 -0.74
CA TYR A 62 -9.57 3.45 -0.67
C TYR A 62 -10.03 2.82 -1.98
N GLY A 63 -10.70 1.67 -1.84
CA GLY A 63 -11.44 1.03 -2.92
C GLY A 63 -12.91 1.46 -2.93
N ALA A 64 -13.66 0.98 -3.93
CA ALA A 64 -15.04 1.39 -4.20
C ALA A 64 -15.97 1.37 -2.98
N ARG A 65 -15.85 0.37 -2.10
CA ARG A 65 -16.72 0.25 -0.91
C ARG A 65 -16.45 1.36 0.11
N ARG A 66 -15.20 1.74 0.35
CA ARG A 66 -14.87 2.83 1.29
C ARG A 66 -15.26 4.18 0.74
N ILE A 67 -14.95 4.43 -0.53
CA ILE A 67 -15.37 5.65 -1.23
C ILE A 67 -16.90 5.77 -1.24
N TRP A 68 -17.62 4.67 -1.45
CA TRP A 68 -19.09 4.68 -1.40
C TRP A 68 -19.62 5.11 -0.03
N HIS A 69 -18.98 4.71 1.08
CA HIS A 69 -19.35 5.20 2.40
C HIS A 69 -19.05 6.69 2.57
N ASP A 70 -17.91 7.18 2.07
CA ASP A 70 -17.57 8.60 2.12
C ASP A 70 -18.60 9.44 1.33
N VAL A 71 -18.95 8.99 0.12
CA VAL A 71 -19.96 9.63 -0.73
C VAL A 71 -21.33 9.68 -0.03
N LEU A 72 -21.72 8.61 0.66
CA LEU A 72 -22.96 8.59 1.45
C LEU A 72 -22.89 9.54 2.66
N ALA A 73 -21.73 9.64 3.31
CA ALA A 73 -21.51 10.57 4.41
C ALA A 73 -21.55 12.04 3.97
N GLU A 74 -21.17 12.33 2.72
CA GLU A 74 -21.33 13.64 2.08
C GLU A 74 -22.79 13.92 1.63
N GLY A 75 -23.73 13.01 1.89
CA GLY A 75 -25.15 13.20 1.59
C GLY A 75 -25.56 12.85 0.14
N LEU A 76 -24.64 12.29 -0.66
CA LEU A 76 -24.92 11.89 -2.03
C LEU A 76 -25.45 10.45 -2.09
N SER A 77 -26.72 10.30 -2.45
CA SER A 77 -27.31 8.97 -2.62
C SER A 77 -26.83 8.30 -3.92
N CYS A 78 -26.07 7.21 -3.80
CA CYS A 78 -25.68 6.41 -4.95
C CYS A 78 -25.53 4.93 -4.59
N ARG A 79 -25.66 4.06 -5.60
CA ARG A 79 -25.38 2.62 -5.47
C ARG A 79 -23.89 2.37 -5.64
N LEU A 80 -23.35 1.37 -4.93
CA LEU A 80 -21.95 0.94 -5.03
C LEU A 80 -21.51 0.68 -6.48
N HIS A 81 -22.36 0.08 -7.31
CA HIS A 81 -22.05 -0.18 -8.73
C HIS A 81 -21.78 1.10 -9.53
N ARG A 82 -22.42 2.21 -9.17
CA ARG A 82 -22.17 3.51 -9.83
C ARG A 82 -20.78 4.03 -9.48
N VAL A 83 -20.36 3.91 -8.22
CA VAL A 83 -18.99 4.23 -7.78
C VAL A 83 -17.96 3.34 -8.49
N GLN A 84 -18.22 2.03 -8.57
CA GLN A 84 -17.33 1.10 -9.29
C GLN A 84 -17.19 1.47 -10.78
N ARG A 85 -18.29 1.86 -11.44
CA ARG A 85 -18.26 2.32 -12.83
C ARG A 85 -17.35 3.54 -12.98
N PHE A 86 -17.55 4.58 -12.16
CA PHE A 86 -16.73 5.79 -12.21
C PHE A 86 -15.26 5.50 -11.92
N MET A 87 -14.96 4.72 -10.88
CA MET A 87 -13.58 4.33 -10.61
C MET A 87 -12.93 3.60 -11.79
N ARG A 88 -13.68 2.78 -12.53
CA ARG A 88 -13.18 2.08 -13.72
C ARG A 88 -12.96 3.04 -14.89
N GLU A 89 -13.91 3.94 -15.14
CA GLU A 89 -13.84 4.93 -16.22
C GLU A 89 -12.68 5.93 -16.01
N ASP A 90 -12.45 6.34 -14.76
CA ASP A 90 -11.39 7.27 -14.36
C ASP A 90 -10.06 6.58 -14.03
N GLY A 91 -9.99 5.25 -14.14
CA GLY A 91 -8.77 4.48 -13.85
C GLY A 91 -8.33 4.52 -12.37
N LEU A 92 -9.24 4.83 -11.44
CA LEU A 92 -8.97 4.89 -10.00
C LEU A 92 -8.83 3.47 -9.44
N ARG A 93 -7.60 3.08 -9.11
CA ARG A 93 -7.30 1.78 -8.51
C ARG A 93 -6.67 1.96 -7.14
N ALA A 94 -7.31 1.39 -6.12
CA ALA A 94 -6.79 1.36 -4.77
C ALA A 94 -5.40 0.73 -4.74
N ARG A 95 -4.45 1.43 -4.10
CA ARG A 95 -3.09 0.94 -3.88
C ARG A 95 -2.97 0.51 -2.42
N PRO A 96 -2.43 -0.68 -2.13
CA PRO A 96 -2.10 -1.04 -0.77
C PRO A 96 -1.15 0.00 -0.18
N ARG A 97 -1.47 0.53 1.00
CA ARG A 97 -0.54 1.41 1.73
C ARG A 97 0.72 0.59 2.01
N ARG A 98 1.81 0.89 1.32
CA ARG A 98 3.13 0.35 1.68
C ARG A 98 3.49 0.95 3.03
N ARG A 99 3.71 0.11 4.05
CA ARG A 99 4.30 0.59 5.31
C ARG A 99 5.68 1.14 4.95
N GLY A 100 5.85 2.45 5.07
CA GLY A 100 7.18 3.04 5.02
C GLY A 100 8.01 2.49 6.18
N LEU A 101 9.31 2.34 5.98
CA LEU A 101 10.23 2.12 7.10
C LEU A 101 10.04 3.27 8.11
N PRO A 102 10.09 3.00 9.42
CA PRO A 102 10.13 4.06 10.42
C PRO A 102 11.20 5.08 10.05
N LYS A 103 10.89 6.37 10.17
CA LYS A 103 11.91 7.42 9.98
C LYS A 103 12.98 7.19 11.05
N ASP A 104 14.23 7.04 10.63
CA ASP A 104 15.36 6.99 11.55
C ASP A 104 15.55 8.38 12.14
N VAL A 105 15.15 8.56 13.42
CA VAL A 105 15.24 9.83 14.15
C VAL A 105 16.39 9.80 15.16
N GLY A 106 17.22 8.75 15.13
CA GLY A 106 18.28 8.54 16.11
C GLY A 106 19.62 9.11 15.67
N VAL A 107 20.39 9.60 16.65
CA VAL A 107 21.85 9.76 16.49
C VAL A 107 22.45 8.37 16.67
N ARG A 108 23.00 7.79 15.61
CA ARG A 108 23.73 6.52 15.71
C ARG A 108 25.03 6.79 16.47
N ALA A 109 25.25 6.07 17.57
CA ALA A 109 26.58 5.99 18.16
C ALA A 109 27.57 5.50 17.09
N ALA A 110 28.85 5.87 17.20
CA ALA A 110 29.88 5.33 16.32
C ALA A 110 29.79 3.80 16.36
N ALA A 111 29.30 3.21 15.26
CA ALA A 111 29.14 1.78 15.17
C ALA A 111 30.54 1.18 15.24
N SER A 112 30.73 0.17 16.09
CA SER A 112 31.94 -0.65 16.00
C SER A 112 32.04 -1.21 14.58
N ASP A 113 33.26 -1.46 14.12
CA ASP A 113 33.49 -1.98 12.77
C ASP A 113 32.54 -3.16 12.49
N HIS A 114 31.83 -3.06 11.37
CA HIS A 114 30.82 -4.04 10.98
C HIS A 114 31.53 -5.29 10.42
N LEU A 115 32.16 -6.07 11.31
CA LEU A 115 33.01 -7.22 10.99
C LEU A 115 32.31 -8.30 10.15
N LEU A 116 30.98 -8.39 10.24
CA LEU A 116 30.18 -9.32 9.44
C LEU A 116 29.98 -8.87 8.00
N ASP A 117 29.99 -7.56 7.72
CA ASP A 117 29.68 -6.97 6.41
C ASP A 117 28.55 -7.65 5.60
N ARG A 118 27.46 -8.03 6.29
CA ARG A 118 26.31 -8.78 5.73
C ARG A 118 26.69 -10.15 5.12
N ALA A 119 27.90 -10.65 5.36
CA ALA A 119 28.34 -11.99 5.02
C ALA A 119 27.83 -13.01 6.05
N PHE A 120 26.56 -13.41 5.89
CA PHE A 120 25.87 -14.36 6.79
C PHE A 120 26.22 -15.84 6.54
N GLU A 121 27.16 -16.13 5.65
CA GLU A 121 27.62 -17.48 5.37
C GLU A 121 28.81 -17.84 6.26
N ALA A 122 28.80 -19.04 6.85
CA ALA A 122 29.85 -19.61 7.69
C ALA A 122 30.25 -20.98 7.14
N SER A 123 31.53 -21.33 7.21
CA SER A 123 32.05 -22.59 6.65
C SER A 123 32.11 -23.72 7.67
N ALA A 124 32.01 -23.41 8.96
CA ALA A 124 31.98 -24.38 10.06
C ALA A 124 31.13 -23.86 11.24
N PRO A 125 30.67 -24.74 12.15
CA PRO A 125 29.99 -24.32 13.37
C PRO A 125 30.83 -23.35 14.22
N ASN A 126 30.17 -22.48 14.98
CA ASN A 126 30.78 -21.56 15.95
C ASN A 126 31.72 -20.49 15.36
N GLN A 127 31.61 -20.21 14.06
CA GLN A 127 32.38 -19.14 13.42
C GLN A 127 31.66 -17.79 13.38
N LYS A 128 30.33 -17.82 13.18
CA LYS A 128 29.50 -16.61 13.08
C LYS A 128 28.16 -16.85 13.75
N TRP A 129 27.83 -15.98 14.70
CA TRP A 129 26.56 -16.01 15.41
C TRP A 129 25.78 -14.73 15.13
N VAL A 130 24.45 -14.85 15.07
CA VAL A 130 23.55 -13.71 15.02
C VAL A 130 22.63 -13.79 16.23
N ALA A 131 22.49 -12.65 16.91
CA ALA A 131 21.53 -12.48 17.98
C ALA A 131 20.36 -11.64 17.49
N ASP A 132 19.15 -12.05 17.87
CA ASP A 132 17.95 -11.23 17.70
C ASP A 132 17.26 -11.05 19.05
N PHE A 133 16.67 -9.87 19.24
CA PHE A 133 15.93 -9.49 20.44
C PHE A 133 14.52 -9.11 20.03
N THR A 134 13.54 -9.86 20.53
CA THR A 134 12.14 -9.68 20.19
C THR A 134 11.28 -9.73 21.43
N TYR A 135 10.02 -9.36 21.30
CA TYR A 135 9.04 -9.43 22.37
C TYR A 135 7.83 -10.23 21.87
N ILE A 136 7.43 -11.24 22.64
CA ILE A 136 6.29 -12.10 22.31
C ILE A 136 5.15 -11.88 23.28
N TRP A 137 3.92 -11.89 22.77
CA TRP A 137 2.71 -11.79 23.60
C TRP A 137 2.34 -13.18 24.12
N THR A 138 2.10 -13.28 25.43
CA THR A 138 1.66 -14.50 26.10
C THR A 138 0.34 -14.23 26.85
N THR A 139 -0.27 -15.27 27.42
CA THR A 139 -1.46 -15.12 28.27
C THR A 139 -1.19 -14.37 29.58
N GLU A 140 0.07 -14.28 29.99
CA GLU A 140 0.52 -13.59 31.21
C GLU A 140 1.10 -12.19 30.93
N GLY A 141 1.22 -11.81 29.66
CA GLY A 141 1.73 -10.50 29.23
C GLY A 141 2.86 -10.59 28.21
N TRP A 142 3.58 -9.47 28.05
CA TRP A 142 4.75 -9.39 27.15
C TRP A 142 5.96 -10.10 27.76
N LEU A 143 6.68 -10.86 26.94
CA LEU A 143 7.93 -11.52 27.29
C LEU A 143 9.03 -11.05 26.34
N ASP A 144 10.10 -10.48 26.87
CA ASP A 144 11.30 -10.16 26.12
C ASP A 144 12.12 -11.44 25.91
N VAL A 145 12.45 -11.75 24.66
CA VAL A 145 13.16 -12.95 24.23
C VAL A 145 14.40 -12.55 23.45
N ALA A 146 15.54 -13.08 23.88
CA ALA A 146 16.81 -12.98 23.17
C ALA A 146 17.24 -14.38 22.72
N ALA A 147 17.62 -14.53 21.46
CA ALA A 147 18.13 -15.80 20.94
C ALA A 147 19.39 -15.59 20.12
N VAL A 148 20.37 -16.46 20.30
CA VAL A 148 21.61 -16.53 19.50
C VAL A 148 21.55 -17.77 18.63
N VAL A 149 21.72 -17.57 17.33
CA VAL A 149 21.70 -18.62 16.31
C VAL A 149 23.08 -18.74 15.68
N ASP A 150 23.54 -19.98 15.54
CA ASP A 150 24.73 -20.29 14.75
C ASP A 150 24.43 -20.28 13.25
N LEU A 151 25.17 -19.48 12.47
CA LEU A 151 24.86 -19.27 11.05
C LEU A 151 25.15 -20.50 10.17
N PHE A 152 26.06 -21.38 10.59
CA PHE A 152 26.36 -22.62 9.89
C PHE A 152 25.25 -23.66 10.10
N SER A 153 25.00 -24.03 11.37
CA SER A 153 24.07 -25.11 11.72
C SER A 153 22.60 -24.68 11.76
N ARG A 154 22.33 -23.36 11.80
CA ARG A 154 21.00 -22.76 12.00
C ARG A 154 20.33 -23.17 13.32
N ARG A 155 21.12 -23.65 14.29
CA ARG A 155 20.64 -24.03 15.61
C ARG A 155 20.74 -22.86 16.58
N VAL A 156 19.80 -22.82 17.54
CA VAL A 156 19.89 -21.91 18.68
C VAL A 156 20.97 -22.42 19.61
N VAL A 157 22.03 -21.63 19.81
CA VAL A 157 23.15 -21.97 20.71
C VAL A 157 22.96 -21.39 22.11
N GLY A 158 22.13 -20.36 22.24
CA GLY A 158 21.70 -19.84 23.53
C GLY A 158 20.45 -18.97 23.43
N TRP A 159 19.71 -18.88 24.51
CA TRP A 159 18.57 -17.98 24.64
C TRP A 159 18.43 -17.44 26.06
N ALA A 160 17.72 -16.33 26.18
CA ALA A 160 17.33 -15.76 27.45
C ALA A 160 15.93 -15.14 27.33
N MET A 161 15.18 -15.15 28.43
CA MET A 161 13.83 -14.61 28.48
C MET A 161 13.66 -13.80 29.76
N LYS A 162 12.95 -12.67 29.68
CA LYS A 162 12.65 -11.83 30.83
C LYS A 162 11.22 -11.28 30.74
N ALA A 163 10.44 -11.44 31.81
CA ALA A 163 9.05 -10.98 31.89
C ALA A 163 8.92 -9.48 32.24
N GLU A 164 10.01 -8.85 32.68
CA GLU A 164 10.05 -7.45 33.11
C GLU A 164 10.67 -6.56 32.05
N ARG A 165 9.90 -5.57 31.58
CA ARG A 165 10.37 -4.49 30.72
C ARG A 165 11.29 -3.56 31.53
N PRO A 166 12.62 -3.53 31.32
CA PRO A 166 13.45 -2.56 31.99
C PRO A 166 13.18 -1.18 31.38
N SER A 167 12.76 -0.24 32.23
CA SER A 167 12.95 1.18 31.95
C SER A 167 14.45 1.44 31.90
N SER A 168 14.98 1.72 30.69
CA SER A 168 16.24 2.45 30.49
C SER A 168 17.53 1.87 31.11
N SER A 169 17.84 0.60 30.91
CA SER A 169 19.22 0.09 31.10
C SER A 169 19.56 -0.97 30.06
N PRO A 170 20.83 -1.11 29.63
CA PRO A 170 21.24 -2.17 28.72
C PRO A 170 20.93 -3.50 29.38
N MET A 171 20.06 -4.29 28.74
CA MET A 171 19.64 -5.58 29.25
C MET A 171 20.84 -6.51 29.34
N LEU A 172 21.25 -6.85 30.56
CA LEU A 172 22.18 -7.94 30.80
C LEU A 172 21.35 -9.23 30.84
N PHE A 173 21.36 -9.98 29.74
CA PHE A 173 20.73 -11.31 29.70
C PHE A 173 21.68 -12.35 30.31
N SER A 174 21.19 -13.12 31.28
CA SER A 174 21.82 -14.37 31.68
C SER A 174 21.40 -15.44 30.68
N TRP A 175 22.36 -15.91 29.87
CA TRP A 175 22.12 -16.83 28.77
C TRP A 175 22.01 -18.27 29.27
N ARG A 176 20.96 -18.97 28.83
CA ARG A 176 20.88 -20.42 28.96
C ARG A 176 21.51 -21.03 27.71
N SER A 177 22.39 -22.02 27.92
CA SER A 177 22.97 -22.79 26.82
C SER A 177 21.88 -23.67 26.20
N GLY A 178 21.80 -23.68 24.87
CA GLY A 178 21.03 -24.69 24.17
C GLY A 178 21.81 -25.99 24.08
N ASP A 179 21.14 -27.12 24.34
CA ASP A 179 21.67 -28.48 24.16
C ASP A 179 21.95 -28.78 22.68
N ALA A 180 22.91 -28.07 22.10
CA ALA A 180 23.50 -28.33 20.79
C ALA A 180 25.00 -28.60 20.89
N ALA A 181 25.53 -28.88 22.08
CA ALA A 181 26.90 -29.32 22.29
C ALA A 181 27.04 -30.21 23.54
N SER A 182 26.60 -31.46 23.43
CA SER A 182 27.40 -32.52 24.06
C SER A 182 28.54 -32.84 23.09
N ARG A 183 29.78 -32.63 23.55
CA ARG A 183 31.07 -32.76 22.83
C ARG A 183 31.36 -31.53 21.95
N ILE A 184 32.44 -30.79 22.13
CA ILE A 184 33.87 -31.19 22.11
C ILE A 184 34.69 -30.17 22.94
N ALA A 185 35.77 -30.71 23.53
CA ALA A 185 36.91 -30.12 24.27
C ALA A 185 37.11 -28.60 24.30
#